data_AF-A0A4R6RV67-F1
#
_entry.id   AF-A0A4R6RV67-F1
#
_cell.length_a   1.000
_cell.length_b   1.000
_cell.length_c   1.000
_cell.angle_alpha   90.00
_cell.angle_beta   90.00
_cell.angle_gamma   90.00
#
_symmetry.space_group_name_H-M   'P 1'
#
loop_
_entity.id
_entity.type
_entity.pdbx_description
1 polymer ?
#
loop_
_entity_poly.entity_id
_entity_poly.type
_entity_poly.pdbx_seq_one_letter_code
_entity_poly.pdbx_strand_id
1 'polypeptide(L)'
;MNTPSPARRRRLALAASALAAALLLSACAGGTAPDAGGETSDPVSGGTLTFGRAAAANDLDLNQQITANNAFAIDKIFEPLVSFDADGKIIPWLAEYTVDDAGTSYVFTLREGLQFSDGTDVTPADVVFSLKRHQEVEGPLPLTAPISDIAETGEREVTITLTEAYTPFISELASFSNGIFPADFGGLNEQEFFQQPIGTGPFVVTEWDPNGDMTFVKNEHYWQEGKPYLDGLVYRVIADDAQLRQQLAAGQIDAIDTVPAANAAEVSAAASTELSQTPGWSTEQVFFNTQREQFGDEHVRRAIAHAIDREGITAATTFDTAEVANALLPPTITDSANDTVTPLEFDLDAAKAELAKSAFPDGFETTLLIASGNAQRAQIAQIVQESLGKIGIDVTIEQLDIAVFRERFFAYDFDFMLNSGQSDAPDPNGFITFQADPAGFSKSYWTHYEDDRVTELMHEGRTTPEGEERTKIYAEIQQILADQVPYVPLFFPSNLKATTSDVHGFTVLPNGSVLFQDTWLGSGGTA
;
A
#
# COMPACT_ATOMS: atom_id res chain seq x y z
N MET A 1 82.92 21.36 -21.72
CA MET A 1 82.12 21.06 -22.92
C MET A 1 82.46 19.66 -23.36
N ASN A 2 81.50 18.73 -23.30
CA ASN A 2 81.51 17.46 -24.03
C ASN A 2 80.12 16.84 -23.89
N THR A 3 79.32 16.97 -24.94
CA THR A 3 78.02 16.34 -25.12
C THR A 3 78.18 14.83 -25.38
N PRO A 4 77.45 13.94 -24.69
CA PRO A 4 77.40 12.52 -25.05
C PRO A 4 76.53 12.29 -26.29
N SER A 5 76.91 11.29 -27.10
CA SER A 5 76.40 10.99 -28.44
C SER A 5 74.95 10.44 -28.49
N PRO A 6 74.29 10.49 -29.66
CA PRO A 6 72.85 10.24 -29.80
C PRO A 6 72.42 8.76 -29.68
N ALA A 7 73.37 7.83 -29.53
CA ALA A 7 73.09 6.40 -29.46
C ALA A 7 72.62 5.89 -28.08
N ARG A 8 72.86 6.66 -27.00
CA ARG A 8 72.42 6.28 -25.64
C ARG A 8 71.00 6.72 -25.28
N ARG A 9 70.39 7.66 -26.02
CA ARG A 9 69.02 8.14 -25.75
C ARG A 9 67.91 7.21 -26.30
N ARG A 10 68.22 6.37 -27.30
CA ARG A 10 67.22 5.44 -27.87
C ARG A 10 67.04 4.13 -27.09
N ARG A 11 67.96 3.76 -26.19
CA ARG A 11 67.82 2.54 -25.36
C ARG A 11 67.16 2.77 -24.01
N LEU A 12 67.09 4.01 -23.52
CA LEU A 12 66.30 4.37 -22.34
C LEU A 12 64.84 4.71 -22.67
N ALA A 13 64.55 5.15 -23.90
CA ALA A 13 63.18 5.43 -24.34
C ALA A 13 62.36 4.16 -24.68
N LEU A 14 63.00 3.02 -24.96
CA LEU A 14 62.31 1.75 -25.21
C LEU A 14 62.13 0.89 -23.95
N ALA A 15 62.87 1.15 -22.87
CA ALA A 15 62.67 0.49 -21.58
C ALA A 15 61.60 1.18 -20.73
N ALA A 16 61.37 2.49 -20.92
CA ALA A 16 60.31 3.22 -20.24
C ALA A 16 58.90 2.96 -20.84
N SER A 17 58.81 2.64 -22.14
CA SER A 17 57.52 2.34 -22.79
C SER A 17 57.04 0.91 -22.58
N ALA A 18 57.93 -0.03 -22.21
CA ALA A 18 57.54 -1.40 -21.87
C ALA A 18 57.10 -1.56 -20.40
N LEU A 19 57.54 -0.67 -19.51
CA LEU A 19 57.10 -0.67 -18.11
C LEU A 19 55.77 0.10 -17.89
N ALA A 20 55.44 1.05 -18.77
CA ALA A 20 54.16 1.76 -18.74
C ALA A 20 53.01 0.93 -19.37
N ALA A 21 53.32 0.00 -20.29
CA ALA A 21 52.32 -0.91 -20.87
C ALA A 21 52.04 -2.14 -19.98
N ALA A 22 52.97 -2.53 -19.10
CA ALA A 22 52.76 -3.61 -18.13
C ALA A 22 52.01 -3.16 -16.87
N LEU A 23 51.95 -1.85 -16.57
CA LEU A 23 51.15 -1.26 -15.49
C LEU A 23 49.73 -0.85 -15.92
N LEU A 24 49.40 -0.93 -17.22
CA LEU A 24 48.06 -0.68 -17.76
C LEU A 24 47.28 -1.98 -18.08
N LEU A 25 47.88 -3.15 -17.83
CA LEU A 25 47.25 -4.47 -18.03
C LEU A 25 46.95 -5.21 -16.72
N SER A 26 47.29 -4.64 -15.55
CA SER A 26 46.85 -5.14 -14.24
C SER A 26 45.73 -4.30 -13.60
N ALA A 27 45.12 -3.39 -14.37
CA ALA A 27 44.00 -2.56 -13.91
C ALA A 27 42.64 -2.99 -14.50
N CYS A 28 42.57 -4.15 -15.14
CA CYS A 28 41.33 -4.74 -15.68
C CYS A 28 41.04 -6.15 -15.14
N ALA A 29 41.57 -6.51 -13.97
CA ALA A 29 41.20 -7.73 -13.27
C ALA A 29 41.22 -7.45 -11.75
N GLY A 30 40.04 -7.43 -11.12
CA GLY A 30 39.89 -7.26 -9.68
C GLY A 30 39.38 -5.89 -9.24
N GLY A 31 38.32 -5.39 -9.87
CA GLY A 31 37.46 -4.37 -9.28
C GLY A 31 36.21 -5.03 -8.72
N THR A 32 36.35 -5.80 -7.64
CA THR A 32 35.21 -6.07 -6.77
C THR A 32 34.80 -4.71 -6.23
N ALA A 33 33.58 -4.27 -6.54
CA ALA A 33 32.94 -3.22 -5.77
C ALA A 33 33.11 -3.57 -4.28
N PRO A 34 33.25 -2.59 -3.36
CA PRO A 34 33.04 -2.91 -1.96
C PRO A 34 31.63 -3.51 -1.90
N ASP A 35 31.60 -4.82 -1.71
CA ASP A 35 30.41 -5.55 -1.36
C ASP A 35 29.97 -4.86 -0.07
N ALA A 36 28.87 -4.11 -0.13
CA ALA A 36 28.12 -3.74 1.07
C ALA A 36 27.41 -5.00 1.59
N GLY A 37 28.17 -6.10 1.70
CA GLY A 37 27.81 -7.27 2.44
C GLY A 37 27.99 -6.90 3.90
N GLY A 38 26.94 -6.29 4.47
CA GLY A 38 26.63 -6.63 5.85
C GLY A 38 26.60 -8.15 5.91
N GLU A 39 27.34 -8.75 6.84
CA GLU A 39 27.25 -10.18 7.10
C GLU A 39 25.76 -10.49 7.34
N THR A 40 25.08 -11.04 6.34
CA THR A 40 23.75 -11.61 6.54
C THR A 40 23.99 -12.86 7.36
N SER A 41 24.01 -12.70 8.68
CA SER A 41 23.95 -13.81 9.61
C SER A 41 22.74 -14.68 9.26
N ASP A 42 22.94 -15.98 9.33
CA ASP A 42 21.86 -16.95 9.09
C ASP A 42 20.66 -16.64 10.01
N PRO A 43 19.40 -16.79 9.53
CA PRO A 43 18.23 -16.56 10.35
C PRO A 43 18.26 -17.35 11.66
N VAL A 44 17.94 -16.67 12.77
CA VAL A 44 17.91 -17.27 14.11
C VAL A 44 16.46 -17.44 14.54
N SER A 45 16.06 -18.68 14.84
CA SER A 45 14.76 -18.94 15.44
C SER A 45 14.74 -18.56 16.93
N GLY A 46 13.63 -17.96 17.34
CA GLY A 46 13.32 -17.63 18.72
C GLY A 46 12.98 -16.16 18.94
N GLY A 47 12.59 -15.84 20.17
CA GLY A 47 12.38 -14.47 20.62
C GLY A 47 11.00 -13.91 20.29
N THR A 48 10.70 -12.74 20.84
CA THR A 48 9.41 -12.06 20.67
C THR A 48 9.65 -10.66 20.15
N LEU A 49 9.10 -10.35 18.98
CA LEU A 49 9.17 -9.01 18.41
C LEU A 49 8.00 -8.17 18.93
N THR A 50 8.30 -6.98 19.46
CA THR A 50 7.31 -5.97 19.84
C THR A 50 7.19 -4.90 18.75
N PHE A 51 6.05 -4.88 18.08
CA PHE A 51 5.70 -3.95 17.00
C PHE A 51 4.76 -2.86 17.52
N GLY A 52 5.25 -1.63 17.60
CA GLY A 52 4.49 -0.46 18.02
C GLY A 52 3.53 0.04 16.94
N ARG A 53 2.27 0.27 17.31
CA ARG A 53 1.20 0.76 16.42
C ARG A 53 0.43 1.91 17.08
N ALA A 54 -0.14 2.80 16.27
CA ALA A 54 -0.88 3.96 16.79
C ALA A 54 -2.28 3.61 17.33
N ALA A 55 -2.86 2.47 16.92
CA ALA A 55 -4.20 2.06 17.31
C ALA A 55 -4.35 0.53 17.38
N ALA A 56 -5.36 0.09 18.13
CA ALA A 56 -5.68 -1.32 18.34
C ALA A 56 -6.42 -1.93 17.13
N ALA A 57 -6.30 -3.25 16.97
CA ALA A 57 -7.26 -4.04 16.21
C ALA A 57 -8.45 -4.37 17.13
N ASN A 58 -9.67 -4.09 16.67
CA ASN A 58 -10.89 -4.19 17.50
C ASN A 58 -11.93 -5.18 16.97
N ASP A 59 -11.61 -5.85 15.86
CA ASP A 59 -12.37 -6.94 15.26
C ASP A 59 -11.41 -7.86 14.50
N LEU A 60 -11.64 -9.17 14.58
CA LEU A 60 -10.87 -10.20 13.88
C LEU A 60 -11.72 -10.98 12.87
N ASP A 61 -13.01 -10.64 12.71
CA ASP A 61 -13.78 -11.11 11.56
C ASP A 61 -13.26 -10.41 10.29
N LEU A 62 -12.66 -11.22 9.41
CA LEU A 62 -12.03 -10.78 8.18
C LEU A 62 -12.99 -10.16 7.15
N ASN A 63 -14.30 -10.23 7.38
CA ASN A 63 -15.32 -9.62 6.52
C ASN A 63 -16.08 -8.44 7.17
N GLN A 64 -15.67 -7.94 8.34
CA GLN A 64 -16.40 -6.85 9.06
C GLN A 64 -15.67 -5.50 9.12
N GLN A 65 -14.34 -5.46 9.06
CA GLN A 65 -13.54 -4.22 9.17
C GLN A 65 -12.44 -4.13 8.11
N ILE A 66 -12.12 -2.90 7.67
CA ILE A 66 -11.11 -2.63 6.61
C ILE A 66 -9.98 -1.74 7.07
N THR A 67 -9.94 -1.38 8.36
CA THR A 67 -8.84 -0.53 8.81
C THR A 67 -7.54 -1.32 8.74
N ALA A 68 -6.44 -0.65 8.38
CA ALA A 68 -5.11 -1.25 8.37
C ALA A 68 -4.75 -1.94 9.71
N ASN A 69 -5.30 -1.47 10.84
CA ASN A 69 -5.09 -2.10 12.14
C ASN A 69 -5.65 -3.51 12.21
N ASN A 70 -6.90 -3.69 11.77
CA ASN A 70 -7.55 -4.98 11.68
C ASN A 70 -6.91 -5.83 10.58
N ALA A 71 -6.78 -5.30 9.36
CA ALA A 71 -6.26 -6.03 8.21
C ALA A 71 -4.88 -6.67 8.48
N PHE A 72 -3.94 -5.89 9.06
CA PHE A 72 -2.58 -6.37 9.35
C PHE A 72 -2.47 -7.26 10.60
N ALA A 73 -3.55 -7.41 11.37
CA ALA A 73 -3.66 -8.42 12.42
C ALA A 73 -4.28 -9.70 11.87
N ILE A 74 -5.32 -9.56 11.04
CA ILE A 74 -6.05 -10.66 10.40
C ILE A 74 -5.13 -11.47 9.48
N ASP A 75 -4.30 -10.83 8.67
CA ASP A 75 -3.36 -11.49 7.76
C ASP A 75 -2.19 -12.22 8.45
N LYS A 76 -2.08 -12.14 9.78
CA LYS A 76 -1.16 -12.95 10.60
C LYS A 76 -1.79 -14.28 11.02
N ILE A 77 -3.12 -14.35 10.98
CA ILE A 77 -3.95 -15.45 11.46
C ILE A 77 -4.48 -16.25 10.28
N PHE A 78 -5.02 -15.57 9.26
CA PHE A 78 -5.66 -16.19 8.11
C PHE A 78 -4.88 -15.87 6.84
N GLU A 79 -4.69 -16.87 6.00
CA GLU A 79 -4.00 -16.71 4.72
C GLU A 79 -4.94 -17.01 3.55
N PRO A 80 -4.88 -16.22 2.46
CA PRO A 80 -5.63 -16.46 1.22
C PRO A 80 -5.03 -17.57 0.34
N LEU A 81 -5.76 -17.97 -0.70
CA LEU A 81 -5.29 -18.96 -1.69
C LEU A 81 -4.04 -18.50 -2.45
N VAL A 82 -4.00 -17.21 -2.79
CA VAL A 82 -2.90 -16.51 -3.48
C VAL A 82 -2.55 -15.26 -2.69
N SER A 83 -1.33 -14.75 -2.83
CA SER A 83 -0.88 -13.53 -2.16
C SER A 83 -0.12 -12.65 -3.16
N PHE A 84 0.55 -11.60 -2.70
CA PHE A 84 1.46 -10.80 -3.50
C PHE A 84 2.77 -10.52 -2.76
N ASP A 85 3.85 -10.37 -3.53
CA ASP A 85 5.17 -10.05 -3.00
C ASP A 85 5.38 -8.54 -2.80
N ALA A 86 6.59 -8.17 -2.35
CA ALA A 86 6.96 -6.78 -2.09
C ALA A 86 6.96 -5.88 -3.35
N ASP A 87 6.97 -6.48 -4.55
CA ASP A 87 6.84 -5.78 -5.83
C ASP A 87 5.37 -5.68 -6.28
N GLY A 88 4.43 -6.21 -5.49
CA GLY A 88 3.02 -6.25 -5.84
C GLY A 88 2.67 -7.33 -6.83
N LYS A 89 3.55 -8.30 -7.09
CA LYS A 89 3.24 -9.38 -8.03
C LYS A 89 2.46 -10.48 -7.32
N ILE A 90 1.36 -10.91 -7.93
CA ILE A 90 0.60 -12.07 -7.44
C ILE A 90 1.48 -13.33 -7.47
N ILE A 91 1.45 -14.07 -6.36
CA ILE A 91 2.16 -15.33 -6.17
C ILE A 91 1.23 -16.41 -5.58
N PRO A 92 1.49 -17.70 -5.89
CA PRO A 92 0.84 -18.81 -5.20
C PRO A 92 1.07 -18.73 -3.68
N TRP A 93 0.02 -18.96 -2.90
CA TRP A 93 0.12 -18.95 -1.44
C TRP A 93 -0.36 -20.27 -0.86
N LEU A 94 -1.59 -20.42 -0.35
CA LEU A 94 -2.11 -21.74 0.06
C LEU A 94 -2.37 -22.68 -1.12
N ALA A 95 -2.49 -22.14 -2.34
CA ALA A 95 -2.77 -22.91 -3.54
C ALA A 95 -1.96 -22.42 -4.75
N GLU A 96 -1.69 -23.36 -5.66
CA GLU A 96 -1.39 -23.05 -7.06
C GLU A 96 -2.71 -22.97 -7.84
N TYR A 97 -2.75 -22.26 -8.96
CA TYR A 97 -3.96 -22.22 -9.79
C TYR A 97 -3.68 -22.25 -11.28
N THR A 98 -4.70 -22.67 -12.02
CA THR A 98 -4.78 -22.56 -13.48
C THR A 98 -6.09 -21.88 -13.87
N VAL A 99 -6.09 -21.19 -15.00
CA VAL A 99 -7.27 -20.54 -15.58
C VAL A 99 -7.49 -21.06 -16.99
N ASP A 100 -8.74 -21.19 -17.40
CA ASP A 100 -9.09 -21.52 -18.78
C ASP A 100 -8.85 -20.34 -19.74
N ASP A 101 -8.80 -20.62 -21.05
CA ASP A 101 -8.57 -19.58 -22.08
C ASP A 101 -9.65 -18.48 -22.08
N ALA A 102 -10.83 -18.76 -21.54
CA ALA A 102 -11.94 -17.82 -21.44
C ALA A 102 -11.87 -16.92 -20.20
N GLY A 103 -11.00 -17.21 -19.22
CA GLY A 103 -10.92 -16.44 -17.97
C GLY A 103 -12.10 -16.62 -17.04
N THR A 104 -12.84 -17.73 -17.17
CA THR A 104 -14.10 -18.00 -16.46
C THR A 104 -14.03 -19.17 -15.51
N SER A 105 -13.02 -20.04 -15.61
CA SER A 105 -12.86 -21.20 -14.74
C SER A 105 -11.47 -21.22 -14.13
N TYR A 106 -11.40 -21.14 -12.81
CA TYR A 106 -10.17 -21.14 -12.04
C TYR A 106 -10.10 -22.41 -11.19
N VAL A 107 -9.10 -23.25 -11.45
CA VAL A 107 -8.86 -24.47 -10.67
C VAL A 107 -7.69 -24.22 -9.73
N PHE A 108 -7.98 -24.20 -8.44
CA PHE A 108 -7.00 -24.08 -7.36
C PHE A 108 -6.65 -25.45 -6.81
N THR A 109 -5.36 -25.76 -6.76
CA THR A 109 -4.83 -26.98 -6.14
C THR A 109 -4.14 -26.59 -4.83
N LEU A 110 -4.71 -27.01 -3.70
CA LEU A 110 -4.18 -26.73 -2.36
C LEU A 110 -2.82 -27.42 -2.17
N ARG A 111 -1.91 -26.77 -1.43
CA ARG A 111 -0.65 -27.40 -1.01
C ARG A 111 -0.91 -28.67 -0.20
N GLU A 112 0.06 -29.59 -0.24
CA GLU A 112 -0.02 -30.82 0.54
C GLU A 112 0.27 -30.55 2.02
N GLY A 113 -0.50 -31.18 2.91
CA GLY A 113 -0.27 -31.14 4.36
C GLY A 113 -0.59 -29.79 5.01
N LEU A 114 -1.46 -28.97 4.41
CA LEU A 114 -1.94 -27.76 5.06
C LEU A 114 -2.73 -28.09 6.32
N GLN A 115 -2.41 -27.39 7.40
CA GLN A 115 -3.09 -27.51 8.68
C GLN A 115 -3.49 -26.12 9.20
N PHE A 116 -4.59 -26.08 9.92
CA PHE A 116 -4.94 -24.96 10.77
C PHE A 116 -4.07 -24.95 12.02
N SER A 117 -4.04 -23.81 12.72
CA SER A 117 -3.19 -23.63 13.91
C SER A 117 -3.50 -24.55 15.10
N ASP A 118 -4.62 -25.27 15.08
CA ASP A 118 -4.95 -26.32 16.07
C ASP A 118 -4.52 -27.73 15.63
N GLY A 119 -3.90 -27.86 14.45
CA GLY A 119 -3.43 -29.10 13.85
C GLY A 119 -4.48 -29.88 13.07
N THR A 120 -5.70 -29.35 12.89
CA THR A 120 -6.69 -29.93 11.98
C THR A 120 -6.31 -29.66 10.52
N ASP A 121 -6.64 -30.58 9.62
CA ASP A 121 -6.26 -30.46 8.21
C ASP A 121 -7.13 -29.42 7.49
N VAL A 122 -6.52 -28.63 6.60
CA VAL A 122 -7.24 -27.73 5.70
C VAL A 122 -7.73 -28.52 4.49
N THR A 123 -9.02 -28.41 4.19
CA THR A 123 -9.68 -29.15 3.09
C THR A 123 -10.29 -28.20 2.05
N PRO A 124 -10.60 -28.68 0.84
CA PRO A 124 -11.39 -27.93 -0.14
C PRO A 124 -12.72 -27.40 0.42
N ALA A 125 -13.35 -28.10 1.37
CA ALA A 125 -14.60 -27.67 1.98
C ALA A 125 -14.45 -26.38 2.80
N ASP A 126 -13.31 -26.18 3.47
CA ASP A 126 -13.01 -24.97 4.23
C ASP A 126 -12.86 -23.75 3.32
N VAL A 127 -12.25 -23.95 2.14
CA VAL A 127 -12.13 -22.91 1.11
C VAL A 127 -13.50 -22.55 0.54
N VAL A 128 -14.30 -23.55 0.18
CA VAL A 128 -15.66 -23.33 -0.32
C VAL A 128 -16.50 -22.58 0.70
N PHE A 129 -16.41 -22.97 1.97
CA PHE A 129 -17.12 -22.32 3.07
C PHE A 129 -16.67 -20.87 3.27
N SER A 130 -15.36 -20.63 3.37
CA SER A 130 -14.78 -19.31 3.62
C SER A 130 -15.19 -18.29 2.57
N LEU A 131 -15.06 -18.66 1.28
CA LEU A 131 -15.38 -17.77 0.17
C LEU A 131 -16.89 -17.56 0.01
N LYS A 132 -17.71 -18.59 0.22
CA LYS A 132 -19.18 -18.44 0.21
C LYS A 132 -19.67 -17.55 1.34
N ARG A 133 -19.11 -17.70 2.55
CA ARG A 133 -19.43 -16.81 3.66
C ARG A 133 -19.07 -15.36 3.34
N HIS A 134 -17.93 -15.12 2.69
CA HIS A 134 -17.60 -13.77 2.24
C HIS A 134 -18.64 -13.22 1.25
N GLN A 135 -19.08 -14.01 0.26
CA GLN A 135 -20.16 -13.60 -0.66
C GLN A 135 -21.49 -13.30 0.05
N GLU A 136 -21.80 -13.99 1.16
CA GLU A 136 -23.04 -13.80 1.92
C GLU A 136 -22.99 -12.58 2.85
N VAL A 137 -21.83 -12.29 3.44
CA VAL A 137 -21.64 -11.14 4.34
C VAL A 137 -21.45 -9.85 3.55
N GLU A 138 -20.82 -9.94 2.36
CA GLU A 138 -20.34 -8.87 1.46
C GLU A 138 -19.32 -7.94 2.13
N GLY A 139 -19.56 -7.50 3.36
CA GLY A 139 -18.65 -6.69 4.13
C GLY A 139 -18.27 -5.39 3.40
N PRO A 140 -17.28 -4.67 3.96
CA PRO A 140 -16.73 -3.45 3.35
C PRO A 140 -15.72 -3.70 2.20
N LEU A 141 -15.22 -4.92 1.99
CA LEU A 141 -14.34 -5.33 0.88
C LEU A 141 -14.89 -6.56 0.14
N PRO A 142 -16.05 -6.45 -0.53
CA PRO A 142 -16.72 -7.60 -1.15
C PRO A 142 -15.92 -8.22 -2.28
N LEU A 143 -16.11 -9.52 -2.49
CA LEU A 143 -15.76 -10.18 -3.76
C LEU A 143 -16.68 -9.67 -4.86
N THR A 144 -16.14 -8.83 -5.76
CA THR A 144 -16.95 -8.21 -6.82
C THR A 144 -16.98 -9.03 -8.10
N ALA A 145 -16.06 -9.99 -8.22
CA ALA A 145 -16.04 -10.96 -9.31
C ALA A 145 -17.42 -11.66 -9.45
N PRO A 146 -17.91 -11.87 -10.68
CA PRO A 146 -19.24 -12.43 -10.93
C PRO A 146 -19.23 -13.97 -10.79
N ILE A 147 -18.98 -14.44 -9.56
CA ILE A 147 -18.85 -15.86 -9.23
C ILE A 147 -20.22 -16.55 -9.31
N SER A 148 -20.31 -17.58 -10.13
CA SER A 148 -21.50 -18.43 -10.30
C SER A 148 -21.47 -19.71 -9.47
N ASP A 149 -20.28 -20.25 -9.20
CA ASP A 149 -20.10 -21.45 -8.40
C ASP A 149 -18.72 -21.50 -7.75
N ILE A 150 -18.67 -22.09 -6.55
CA ILE A 150 -17.45 -22.45 -5.83
C ILE A 150 -17.66 -23.89 -5.35
N ALA A 151 -16.89 -24.82 -5.92
CA ALA A 151 -17.09 -26.25 -5.73
C ALA A 151 -15.78 -26.98 -5.41
N GLU A 152 -15.88 -27.97 -4.54
CA GLU A 152 -14.87 -29.02 -4.41
C GLU A 152 -14.93 -29.91 -5.64
N THR A 153 -13.82 -29.99 -6.37
CA THR A 153 -13.72 -30.73 -7.64
C THR A 153 -12.71 -31.87 -7.59
N GLY A 154 -11.95 -31.98 -6.49
CA GLY A 154 -11.01 -33.06 -6.22
C GLY A 154 -10.52 -33.01 -4.78
N GLU A 155 -9.73 -34.01 -4.38
CA GLU A 155 -9.26 -34.20 -2.99
C GLU A 155 -8.54 -32.97 -2.40
N ARG A 156 -7.88 -32.18 -3.27
CA ARG A 156 -7.23 -30.90 -2.92
C ARG A 156 -7.58 -29.80 -3.91
N GLU A 157 -8.68 -29.97 -4.66
CA GLU A 157 -9.03 -29.08 -5.76
C GLU A 157 -10.34 -28.35 -5.48
N VAL A 158 -10.30 -27.04 -5.66
CA VAL A 158 -11.46 -26.16 -5.66
C VAL A 158 -11.54 -25.50 -7.02
N THR A 159 -12.71 -25.52 -7.63
CA THR A 159 -12.97 -24.78 -8.86
C THR A 159 -13.90 -23.62 -8.58
N ILE A 160 -13.48 -22.42 -8.99
CA ILE A 160 -14.30 -21.22 -8.96
C ILE A 160 -14.68 -20.87 -10.40
N THR A 161 -15.99 -20.76 -10.65
CA THR A 161 -16.54 -20.45 -11.97
C THR A 161 -17.17 -19.08 -11.98
N LEU A 162 -16.75 -18.22 -12.90
CA LEU A 162 -17.32 -16.89 -13.13
C LEU A 162 -18.34 -16.93 -14.28
N THR A 163 -19.36 -16.06 -14.25
CA THR A 163 -20.31 -15.97 -15.38
C THR A 163 -19.70 -15.29 -16.62
N GLU A 164 -18.66 -14.50 -16.42
CA GLU A 164 -17.90 -13.80 -17.46
C GLU A 164 -16.46 -13.58 -17.01
N ALA A 165 -15.56 -13.27 -17.96
CA ALA A 165 -14.17 -13.00 -17.66
C ALA A 165 -14.05 -11.77 -16.75
N TYR A 166 -13.23 -11.87 -15.71
CA TYR A 166 -12.99 -10.79 -14.77
C TYR A 166 -11.52 -10.77 -14.37
N THR A 167 -10.74 -9.91 -15.03
CA THR A 167 -9.28 -9.79 -14.88
C THR A 167 -8.83 -9.53 -13.45
N PRO A 168 -9.51 -8.68 -12.64
CA PRO A 168 -9.08 -8.40 -11.26
C PRO A 168 -9.26 -9.57 -10.28
N PHE A 169 -9.90 -10.68 -10.68
CA PHE A 169 -10.35 -11.74 -9.76
C PHE A 169 -9.24 -12.27 -8.85
N ILE A 170 -8.07 -12.57 -9.43
CA ILE A 170 -6.96 -13.14 -8.68
C ILE A 170 -6.39 -12.13 -7.68
N SER A 171 -6.34 -10.84 -8.06
CA SER A 171 -5.91 -9.78 -7.15
C SER A 171 -6.90 -9.56 -6.01
N GLU A 172 -8.21 -9.69 -6.25
CA GLU A 172 -9.22 -9.66 -5.18
C GLU A 172 -9.00 -10.82 -4.20
N LEU A 173 -8.80 -12.04 -4.70
CA LEU A 173 -8.55 -13.21 -3.86
C LEU A 173 -7.28 -13.12 -3.00
N ALA A 174 -6.33 -12.24 -3.34
CA ALA A 174 -5.14 -12.01 -2.54
C ALA A 174 -5.36 -11.10 -1.32
N SER A 175 -6.54 -10.49 -1.18
CA SER A 175 -6.91 -9.66 -0.03
C SER A 175 -6.99 -10.48 1.27
N PHE A 176 -6.68 -9.84 2.40
CA PHE A 176 -6.84 -10.42 3.74
C PHE A 176 -8.29 -10.87 4.02
N SER A 177 -9.29 -10.23 3.39
CA SER A 177 -10.71 -10.58 3.49
C SER A 177 -11.08 -11.89 2.79
N ASN A 178 -10.12 -12.57 2.16
CA ASN A 178 -10.27 -13.87 1.51
C ASN A 178 -9.43 -14.96 2.18
N GLY A 179 -9.02 -14.75 3.44
CA GLY A 179 -8.34 -15.75 4.25
C GLY A 179 -9.18 -17.01 4.49
N ILE A 180 -8.52 -18.17 4.53
CA ILE A 180 -9.18 -19.48 4.72
C ILE A 180 -9.27 -19.81 6.21
N PHE A 181 -10.45 -20.22 6.67
CA PHE A 181 -10.73 -20.64 8.04
C PHE A 181 -11.65 -21.88 8.05
N PRO A 182 -11.72 -22.63 9.18
CA PRO A 182 -12.43 -23.91 9.24
C PRO A 182 -13.94 -23.79 8.95
N ALA A 183 -14.50 -24.75 8.23
CA ALA A 183 -15.96 -24.90 8.07
C ALA A 183 -16.66 -25.44 9.33
N ASP A 184 -15.91 -26.09 10.22
CA ASP A 184 -16.37 -26.53 11.53
C ASP A 184 -15.64 -25.75 12.63
N PHE A 185 -16.40 -24.97 13.40
CA PHE A 185 -15.87 -24.18 14.53
C PHE A 185 -15.72 -24.99 15.82
N GLY A 186 -15.79 -26.32 15.78
CA GLY A 186 -15.57 -27.17 16.95
C GLY A 186 -16.65 -27.00 18.02
N GLY A 187 -17.87 -26.66 17.61
CA GLY A 187 -19.00 -26.40 18.50
C GLY A 187 -19.13 -24.95 19.01
N LEU A 188 -18.23 -24.06 18.62
CA LEU A 188 -18.40 -22.61 18.81
C LEU A 188 -19.40 -22.05 17.80
N ASN A 189 -20.05 -20.95 18.15
CA ASN A 189 -20.67 -20.11 17.13
C ASN A 189 -19.63 -19.18 16.49
N GLU A 190 -20.01 -18.55 15.38
CA GLU A 190 -19.15 -17.67 14.60
C GLU A 190 -18.58 -16.49 15.40
N GLN A 191 -19.41 -15.82 16.19
CA GLN A 191 -18.96 -14.72 17.05
C GLN A 191 -17.91 -15.20 18.05
N GLU A 192 -18.11 -16.38 18.65
CA GLU A 192 -17.16 -16.98 19.59
C GLU A 192 -15.85 -17.37 18.89
N PHE A 193 -15.94 -17.93 17.68
CA PHE A 193 -14.77 -18.31 16.87
C PHE A 193 -13.85 -17.11 16.62
N PHE A 194 -14.39 -15.97 16.18
CA PHE A 194 -13.57 -14.77 15.91
C PHE A 194 -13.03 -14.07 17.16
N GLN A 195 -13.43 -14.47 18.38
CA GLN A 195 -12.75 -14.00 19.60
C GLN A 195 -11.42 -14.71 19.86
N GLN A 196 -11.27 -15.93 19.36
CA GLN A 196 -10.05 -16.75 19.45
C GLN A 196 -9.89 -17.55 18.15
N PRO A 197 -9.60 -16.87 17.03
CA PRO A 197 -9.63 -17.49 15.72
C PRO A 197 -8.51 -18.50 15.54
N ILE A 198 -8.82 -19.53 14.77
CA ILE A 198 -7.85 -20.52 14.28
C ILE A 198 -7.76 -20.32 12.77
N GLY A 199 -6.54 -20.16 12.25
CA GLY A 199 -6.32 -20.00 10.82
C GLY A 199 -5.06 -20.72 10.35
N THR A 200 -4.65 -20.44 9.13
CA THR A 200 -3.51 -21.04 8.45
C THR A 200 -2.20 -20.25 8.60
N GLY A 201 -2.29 -19.03 9.12
CA GLY A 201 -1.19 -18.06 9.18
C GLY A 201 -0.05 -18.42 10.13
N PRO A 202 1.05 -17.65 10.08
CA PRO A 202 2.26 -17.92 10.85
C PRO A 202 2.08 -17.75 12.37
N PHE A 203 1.04 -17.05 12.83
CA PHE A 203 0.86 -16.72 14.23
C PHE A 203 -0.56 -17.02 14.74
N VAL A 204 -0.65 -17.33 16.04
CA VAL A 204 -1.88 -17.62 16.77
C VAL A 204 -2.11 -16.54 17.83
N VAL A 205 -3.31 -15.96 17.88
CA VAL A 205 -3.66 -14.97 18.92
C VAL A 205 -3.79 -15.66 20.26
N THR A 206 -3.12 -15.12 21.29
CA THR A 206 -3.18 -15.65 22.67
C THR A 206 -3.81 -14.67 23.65
N GLU A 207 -3.59 -13.38 23.45
CA GLU A 207 -4.20 -12.30 24.23
C GLU A 207 -4.63 -11.18 23.28
N TRP A 208 -5.81 -10.63 23.51
CA TRP A 208 -6.36 -9.54 22.71
C TRP A 208 -7.16 -8.59 23.59
N ASP A 209 -6.70 -7.34 23.70
CA ASP A 209 -7.51 -6.22 24.19
C ASP A 209 -8.01 -5.41 22.98
N PRO A 210 -9.31 -5.39 22.67
CA PRO A 210 -9.87 -4.59 21.57
C PRO A 210 -9.61 -3.08 21.67
N ASN A 211 -9.13 -2.58 22.82
CA ASN A 211 -8.74 -1.18 23.03
C ASN A 211 -7.23 -1.00 23.25
N GLY A 212 -6.43 -2.06 23.10
CA GLY A 212 -5.03 -2.07 23.47
C GLY A 212 -4.23 -3.13 22.71
N ASP A 213 -3.36 -3.80 23.44
CA ASP A 213 -2.35 -4.69 22.88
C ASP A 213 -2.95 -6.02 22.38
N MET A 214 -2.22 -6.66 21.47
CA MET A 214 -2.51 -8.01 20.99
C MET A 214 -1.22 -8.83 20.97
N THR A 215 -1.27 -10.02 21.56
CA THR A 215 -0.13 -10.94 21.67
C THR A 215 -0.40 -12.18 20.84
N PHE A 216 0.60 -12.53 20.02
CA PHE A 216 0.61 -13.74 19.24
C PHE A 216 1.76 -14.64 19.62
N VAL A 217 1.55 -15.94 19.45
CA VAL A 217 2.60 -16.96 19.51
C VAL A 217 2.76 -17.61 18.14
N LYS A 218 3.91 -18.24 17.91
CA LYS A 218 4.17 -19.04 16.73
C LYS A 218 3.08 -20.10 16.50
N ASN A 219 2.65 -20.24 15.24
CA ASN A 219 1.88 -21.40 14.79
C ASN A 219 2.83 -22.59 14.57
N GLU A 220 2.80 -23.57 15.47
CA GLU A 220 3.60 -24.81 15.37
C GLU A 220 3.22 -25.70 14.18
N HIS A 221 2.05 -25.45 13.57
CA HIS A 221 1.52 -26.15 12.41
C HIS A 221 1.69 -25.36 11.10
N TYR A 222 2.50 -24.30 11.10
CA TYR A 222 2.68 -23.48 9.92
C TYR A 222 3.29 -24.26 8.75
N TRP A 223 2.69 -24.10 7.56
CA TRP A 223 3.02 -24.91 6.39
C TRP A 223 4.40 -24.57 5.77
N GLN A 224 4.94 -23.38 6.04
CA GLN A 224 6.31 -23.05 5.64
C GLN A 224 7.29 -23.61 6.68
N GLU A 225 7.90 -24.74 6.35
CA GLU A 225 8.84 -25.44 7.23
C GLU A 225 9.92 -24.51 7.79
N GLY A 226 10.10 -24.54 9.11
CA GLY A 226 11.08 -23.72 9.83
C GLY A 226 10.63 -22.29 10.16
N LYS A 227 9.45 -21.87 9.70
CA LYS A 227 8.89 -20.53 9.94
C LYS A 227 7.64 -20.58 10.84
N PRO A 228 7.18 -19.42 11.37
CA PRO A 228 7.95 -18.18 11.52
C PRO A 228 9.23 -18.41 12.33
N TYR A 229 10.24 -17.56 12.15
CA TYR A 229 11.45 -17.63 12.97
C TYR A 229 11.20 -17.14 14.40
N LEU A 230 10.34 -16.13 14.60
CA LEU A 230 9.95 -15.63 15.93
C LEU A 230 9.11 -16.66 16.72
N ASP A 231 9.31 -16.73 18.05
CA ASP A 231 8.43 -17.48 18.96
C ASP A 231 7.14 -16.70 19.25
N GLY A 232 7.17 -15.37 19.14
CA GLY A 232 6.02 -14.52 19.39
C GLY A 232 6.10 -13.15 18.73
N LEU A 233 4.95 -12.49 18.68
CA LEU A 233 4.76 -11.15 18.14
C LEU A 233 3.83 -10.39 19.09
N VAL A 234 4.16 -9.15 19.43
CA VAL A 234 3.31 -8.28 20.23
C VAL A 234 3.00 -7.03 19.43
N TYR A 235 1.71 -6.78 19.18
CA TYR A 235 1.24 -5.48 18.73
C TYR A 235 0.99 -4.60 19.95
N ARG A 236 1.86 -3.61 20.14
CA ARG A 236 1.85 -2.68 21.27
C ARG A 236 1.23 -1.35 20.84
N VAL A 237 0.15 -0.92 21.48
CA VAL A 237 -0.54 0.32 21.12
C VAL A 237 0.08 1.53 21.82
N ILE A 238 0.63 2.45 21.03
CA ILE A 238 1.22 3.72 21.47
C ILE A 238 0.74 4.81 20.52
N ALA A 239 -0.28 5.57 20.94
CA ALA A 239 -0.95 6.55 20.09
C ALA A 239 -0.11 7.79 19.73
N ASP A 240 0.89 8.14 20.54
CA ASP A 240 1.76 9.30 20.29
C ASP A 240 3.00 8.89 19.49
N ASP A 241 3.11 9.40 18.26
CA ASP A 241 4.20 9.06 17.34
C ASP A 241 5.60 9.40 17.92
N ALA A 242 5.72 10.47 18.71
CA ALA A 242 7.00 10.85 19.29
C ALA A 242 7.41 9.87 20.38
N GLN A 243 6.47 9.42 21.22
CA GLN A 243 6.68 8.37 22.20
C GLN A 243 7.04 7.04 21.52
N LEU A 244 6.34 6.67 20.45
CA LEU A 244 6.58 5.47 19.66
C LEU A 244 8.03 5.44 19.12
N ARG A 245 8.51 6.53 18.50
CA ARG A 245 9.90 6.65 18.05
C ARG A 245 10.92 6.65 19.18
N GLN A 246 10.62 7.30 20.30
CA GLN A 246 11.51 7.31 21.47
C GLN A 246 11.68 5.90 22.07
N GLN A 247 10.61 5.10 22.12
CA GLN A 247 10.68 3.73 22.58
C GLN A 247 11.50 2.85 21.63
N LEU A 248 11.35 3.03 20.31
CA LEU A 248 12.19 2.36 19.32
C LEU A 248 13.66 2.70 19.51
N ALA A 249 14.00 3.99 19.56
CA ALA A 249 15.39 4.45 19.73
C ALA A 249 16.02 3.98 21.05
N ALA A 250 15.19 3.75 22.08
CA ALA A 250 15.61 3.19 23.37
C ALA A 250 15.67 1.65 23.40
N GLY A 251 15.27 0.96 22.34
CA GLY A 251 15.16 -0.50 22.28
C GLY A 251 14.09 -1.08 23.21
N GLN A 252 13.06 -0.30 23.55
CA GLN A 252 11.93 -0.76 24.37
C GLN A 252 10.85 -1.48 23.55
N ILE A 253 10.83 -1.20 22.24
CA ILE A 253 10.08 -1.91 21.22
C ILE A 253 11.02 -2.12 20.02
N ASP A 254 10.76 -3.15 19.23
CA ASP A 254 11.69 -3.62 18.20
C ASP A 254 11.39 -3.01 16.83
N ALA A 255 10.14 -2.67 16.57
CA ALA A 255 9.72 -2.09 15.30
C ALA A 255 8.50 -1.20 15.47
N ILE A 256 8.26 -0.30 14.52
CA ILE A 256 7.15 0.64 14.52
C ILE A 256 6.44 0.71 13.16
N ASP A 257 5.12 0.82 13.20
CA ASP A 257 4.22 0.75 12.04
C ASP A 257 4.23 2.01 11.17
N THR A 258 4.68 3.14 11.74
CA THR A 258 4.75 4.41 11.04
C THR A 258 5.92 5.27 11.54
N VAL A 259 6.55 6.00 10.62
CA VAL A 259 7.47 7.11 10.90
C VAL A 259 6.94 8.35 10.19
N PRO A 260 6.67 9.46 10.91
CA PRO A 260 6.32 10.72 10.26
C PRO A 260 7.42 11.16 9.28
N ALA A 261 7.05 11.62 8.08
CA ALA A 261 7.99 12.00 7.03
C ALA A 261 9.06 13.00 7.52
N ALA A 262 8.68 13.96 8.36
CA ALA A 262 9.59 14.94 8.96
C ALA A 262 10.68 14.32 9.86
N ASN A 263 10.52 13.09 10.32
CA ASN A 263 11.46 12.37 11.18
C ASN A 263 12.20 11.24 10.43
N ALA A 264 11.88 10.95 9.17
CA ALA A 264 12.48 9.84 8.42
C ALA A 264 14.02 9.95 8.35
N ALA A 265 14.55 11.15 8.05
CA ALA A 265 15.99 11.39 7.99
C ALA A 265 16.69 11.22 9.36
N GLU A 266 16.02 11.60 10.46
CA GLU A 266 16.55 11.41 11.81
C GLU A 266 16.64 9.93 12.17
N VAL A 267 15.56 9.17 11.89
CA VAL A 267 15.50 7.72 12.14
C VAL A 267 16.52 6.97 11.28
N SER A 268 16.64 7.31 10.00
CA SER A 268 17.63 6.69 9.10
C SER A 268 19.08 6.98 9.51
N ALA A 269 19.35 8.14 10.13
CA ALA A 269 20.70 8.50 10.56
C ALA A 269 21.10 7.92 11.94
N ALA A 270 20.14 7.41 12.72
CA ALA A 270 20.42 6.90 14.05
C ALA A 270 20.98 5.46 13.98
N ALA A 271 22.14 5.24 14.60
CA ALA A 271 22.85 3.94 14.52
C ALA A 271 22.10 2.75 15.17
N SER A 272 21.06 3.01 15.95
CA SER A 272 20.26 1.99 16.65
C SER A 272 19.00 1.58 15.89
N THR A 273 18.71 2.22 14.75
CA THR A 273 17.47 2.01 14.00
C THR A 273 17.71 1.89 12.51
N GLU A 274 16.86 1.15 11.84
CA GLU A 274 16.83 1.02 10.39
C GLU A 274 15.48 1.55 9.87
N LEU A 275 15.51 2.45 8.89
CA LEU A 275 14.30 2.95 8.23
C LEU A 275 13.97 2.04 7.05
N SER A 276 12.75 1.49 7.05
CA SER A 276 12.15 0.87 5.88
C SER A 276 11.31 1.91 5.14
N GLN A 277 11.78 2.30 3.95
CA GLN A 277 11.07 3.18 3.04
C GLN A 277 10.77 2.40 1.76
N THR A 278 9.52 1.98 1.57
CA THR A 278 9.08 1.26 0.37
C THR A 278 7.95 2.01 -0.34
N PRO A 279 7.81 1.89 -1.66
CA PRO A 279 6.66 2.48 -2.36
C PRO A 279 5.34 1.97 -1.79
N GLY A 280 4.34 2.85 -1.69
CA GLY A 280 3.01 2.53 -1.21
C GLY A 280 1.94 2.56 -2.30
N TRP A 281 0.80 1.93 -2.04
CA TRP A 281 -0.38 1.98 -2.91
C TRP A 281 -1.40 3.06 -2.54
N SER A 282 -0.95 4.13 -1.88
CA SER A 282 -1.81 5.25 -1.51
C SER A 282 -1.49 6.52 -2.28
N THR A 283 -2.48 7.39 -2.38
CA THR A 283 -2.39 8.70 -3.03
C THR A 283 -3.01 9.73 -2.08
N GLU A 284 -2.27 10.76 -1.69
CA GLU A 284 -2.79 11.90 -0.93
C GLU A 284 -3.42 12.90 -1.92
N GLN A 285 -4.64 13.37 -1.64
CA GLN A 285 -5.44 14.11 -2.60
C GLN A 285 -6.27 15.23 -1.96
N VAL A 286 -6.58 16.24 -2.76
CA VAL A 286 -7.71 17.16 -2.50
C VAL A 286 -8.95 16.62 -3.17
N PHE A 287 -10.01 16.36 -2.41
CA PHE A 287 -11.30 15.87 -2.91
C PHE A 287 -12.35 16.97 -2.91
N PHE A 288 -13.22 16.98 -3.92
CA PHE A 288 -14.31 17.94 -4.04
C PHE A 288 -15.66 17.24 -3.85
N ASN A 289 -16.58 17.85 -3.09
CA ASN A 289 -17.98 17.42 -3.12
C ASN A 289 -18.69 18.06 -4.31
N THR A 290 -18.87 17.33 -5.41
CA THR A 290 -19.47 17.85 -6.64
C THR A 290 -20.96 18.16 -6.50
N GLN A 291 -21.60 17.80 -5.38
CA GLN A 291 -22.97 18.22 -5.07
C GLN A 291 -23.07 19.67 -4.59
N ARG A 292 -21.95 20.29 -4.21
CA ARG A 292 -21.90 21.72 -3.87
C ARG A 292 -21.90 22.54 -5.15
N GLU A 293 -22.64 23.65 -5.15
CA GLU A 293 -22.82 24.49 -6.35
C GLU A 293 -21.48 24.90 -6.99
N GLN A 294 -20.51 25.28 -6.16
CA GLN A 294 -19.18 25.69 -6.63
C GLN A 294 -18.39 24.53 -7.24
N PHE A 295 -18.41 23.37 -6.58
CA PHE A 295 -17.60 22.22 -6.97
C PHE A 295 -18.27 21.30 -8.00
N GLY A 296 -19.57 21.49 -8.26
CA GLY A 296 -20.25 20.91 -9.41
C GLY A 296 -19.79 21.50 -10.75
N ASP A 297 -19.27 22.74 -10.74
CA ASP A 297 -18.69 23.39 -11.92
C ASP A 297 -17.24 22.90 -12.15
N GLU A 298 -17.01 22.21 -13.28
CA GLU A 298 -15.68 21.71 -13.66
C GLU A 298 -14.64 22.84 -13.76
N HIS A 299 -15.03 24.04 -14.20
CA HIS A 299 -14.10 25.15 -14.34
C HIS A 299 -13.57 25.63 -12.97
N VAL A 300 -14.35 25.52 -11.90
CA VAL A 300 -13.88 25.80 -10.53
C VAL A 300 -12.84 24.76 -10.11
N ARG A 301 -13.10 23.46 -10.33
CA ARG A 301 -12.17 22.38 -9.96
C ARG A 301 -10.87 22.46 -10.75
N ARG A 302 -10.94 22.75 -12.05
CA ARG A 302 -9.78 23.00 -12.92
C ARG A 302 -8.99 24.23 -12.49
N ALA A 303 -9.66 25.33 -12.10
CA ALA A 303 -9.00 26.51 -11.56
C ALA A 303 -8.21 26.18 -10.28
N ILE A 304 -8.81 25.40 -9.37
CA ILE A 304 -8.16 24.94 -8.15
C ILE A 304 -6.94 24.06 -8.47
N ALA A 305 -7.06 23.11 -9.41
CA ALA A 305 -5.94 22.26 -9.82
C ALA A 305 -4.76 23.06 -10.37
N HIS A 306 -5.01 24.07 -11.22
CA HIS A 306 -3.97 24.97 -11.71
C HIS A 306 -3.35 25.85 -10.62
N ALA A 307 -4.07 26.12 -9.53
CA ALA A 307 -3.56 26.90 -8.40
C ALA A 307 -2.74 26.06 -7.41
N ILE A 308 -2.75 24.72 -7.52
CA ILE A 308 -2.04 23.82 -6.61
C ILE A 308 -0.69 23.42 -7.20
N ASP A 309 0.39 23.88 -6.56
CA ASP A 309 1.76 23.46 -6.86
C ASP A 309 2.06 22.10 -6.21
N ARG A 310 1.82 21.00 -6.95
CA ARG A 310 2.02 19.63 -6.46
C ARG A 310 3.49 19.34 -6.11
N GLU A 311 4.42 19.82 -6.94
CA GLU A 311 5.86 19.64 -6.70
C GLU A 311 6.28 20.40 -5.43
N GLY A 312 5.87 21.66 -5.30
CA GLY A 312 6.14 22.49 -4.13
C GLY A 312 5.54 21.92 -2.84
N ILE A 313 4.28 21.44 -2.88
CA ILE A 313 3.64 20.77 -1.74
C ILE A 313 4.39 19.50 -1.35
N THR A 314 4.72 18.65 -2.33
CA THR A 314 5.43 17.39 -2.07
C THR A 314 6.77 17.68 -1.41
N ALA A 315 7.61 18.52 -2.02
CA ALA A 315 8.92 18.88 -1.47
C ALA A 315 8.84 19.51 -0.07
N ALA A 316 7.82 20.34 0.21
CA ALA A 316 7.68 21.04 1.49
C ALA A 316 7.17 20.15 2.64
N THR A 317 6.53 19.02 2.32
CA THR A 317 5.75 18.24 3.31
C THR A 317 6.19 16.79 3.44
N THR A 318 6.90 16.24 2.45
CA THR A 318 7.26 14.81 2.44
C THR A 318 8.76 14.54 2.62
N PHE A 319 9.63 15.54 2.54
CA PHE A 319 11.08 15.36 2.83
C PHE A 319 11.72 14.21 2.03
N ASP A 320 11.42 14.13 0.73
CA ASP A 320 11.87 13.09 -0.20
C ASP A 320 11.32 11.66 0.08
N THR A 321 10.29 11.54 0.92
CA THR A 321 9.64 10.25 1.23
C THR A 321 8.36 9.98 0.44
N ALA A 322 8.13 10.71 -0.64
CA ALA A 322 6.98 10.53 -1.52
C ALA A 322 7.33 10.91 -2.96
N GLU A 323 6.59 10.35 -3.91
CA GLU A 323 6.67 10.71 -5.32
C GLU A 323 5.51 11.64 -5.70
N VAL A 324 5.76 12.63 -6.56
CA VAL A 324 4.71 13.55 -7.07
C VAL A 324 3.68 12.76 -7.87
N ALA A 325 2.39 13.00 -7.62
CA ALA A 325 1.31 12.33 -8.33
C ALA A 325 0.82 13.18 -9.51
N ASN A 326 1.01 12.66 -10.72
CA ASN A 326 0.44 13.21 -11.96
C ASN A 326 -0.89 12.54 -12.32
N ALA A 327 -1.08 11.28 -11.90
CA ALA A 327 -2.28 10.50 -12.09
C ALA A 327 -2.81 9.96 -10.75
N LEU A 328 -3.98 9.31 -10.79
CA LEU A 328 -4.59 8.70 -9.62
C LEU A 328 -3.77 7.51 -9.09
N LEU A 329 -3.30 6.62 -9.99
CA LEU A 329 -2.71 5.36 -9.58
C LEU A 329 -1.20 5.48 -9.29
N PRO A 330 -0.73 5.02 -8.13
CA PRO A 330 0.69 4.90 -7.84
C PRO A 330 1.43 4.08 -8.90
N PRO A 331 2.70 4.41 -9.24
CA PRO A 331 3.48 3.69 -10.26
C PRO A 331 3.70 2.20 -9.99
N THR A 332 3.55 1.77 -8.72
CA THR A 332 3.69 0.38 -8.30
C THR A 332 2.40 -0.43 -8.42
N ILE A 333 1.32 0.14 -8.94
CA ILE A 333 0.13 -0.58 -9.36
C ILE A 333 0.21 -0.80 -10.88
N THR A 334 -0.19 -1.99 -11.33
CA THR A 334 -0.31 -2.31 -12.76
C THR A 334 -1.22 -1.31 -13.48
N ASP A 335 -0.95 -1.07 -14.77
CA ASP A 335 -1.70 -0.13 -15.62
C ASP A 335 -1.76 1.33 -15.08
N SER A 336 -0.88 1.71 -14.14
CA SER A 336 -0.66 3.11 -13.78
C SER A 336 -0.17 3.90 -15.00
N ALA A 337 -0.67 5.13 -15.13
CA ALA A 337 -0.31 6.04 -16.20
C ALA A 337 0.36 7.32 -15.66
N ASN A 338 0.97 7.26 -14.48
CA ASN A 338 1.59 8.42 -13.82
C ASN A 338 2.70 9.08 -14.67
N ASP A 339 3.36 8.32 -15.54
CA ASP A 339 4.42 8.78 -16.44
C ASP A 339 3.92 9.26 -17.82
N THR A 340 2.66 9.00 -18.16
CA THR A 340 2.07 9.29 -19.48
C THR A 340 0.90 10.25 -19.45
N VAL A 341 0.16 10.33 -18.34
CA VAL A 341 -0.90 11.32 -18.11
C VAL A 341 -0.30 12.72 -18.07
N THR A 342 -0.99 13.67 -18.70
CA THR A 342 -0.65 15.09 -18.66
C THR A 342 -1.63 15.81 -17.72
N PRO A 343 -1.26 16.05 -16.45
CA PRO A 343 -2.11 16.78 -15.52
C PRO A 343 -2.14 18.29 -15.82
N LEU A 344 -3.11 18.99 -15.25
CA LEU A 344 -3.11 20.45 -15.25
C LEU A 344 -1.91 20.98 -14.46
N GLU A 345 -1.04 21.73 -15.15
CA GLU A 345 0.17 22.33 -14.59
C GLU A 345 -0.13 23.46 -13.60
N PHE A 346 0.78 23.72 -12.66
CA PHE A 346 0.66 24.87 -11.77
C PHE A 346 0.85 26.19 -12.55
N ASP A 347 -0.23 26.95 -12.70
CA ASP A 347 -0.26 28.23 -13.40
C ASP A 347 -1.42 29.09 -12.86
N LEU A 348 -1.08 30.15 -12.12
CA LEU A 348 -2.07 31.06 -11.51
C LEU A 348 -2.85 31.89 -12.55
N ASP A 349 -2.30 32.14 -13.72
CA ASP A 349 -3.00 32.86 -14.78
C ASP A 349 -3.99 31.92 -15.49
N ALA A 350 -3.60 30.67 -15.73
CA ALA A 350 -4.51 29.63 -16.19
C ALA A 350 -5.64 29.37 -15.18
N ALA A 351 -5.31 29.33 -13.88
CA ALA A 351 -6.30 29.17 -12.80
C ALA A 351 -7.36 30.28 -12.82
N LYS A 352 -6.94 31.55 -12.91
CA LYS A 352 -7.87 32.68 -13.04
C LYS A 352 -8.68 32.63 -14.33
N ALA A 353 -8.08 32.18 -15.43
CA ALA A 353 -8.76 32.04 -16.70
C ALA A 353 -9.83 30.93 -16.69
N GLU A 354 -9.59 29.81 -15.99
CA GLU A 354 -10.60 28.79 -15.73
C GLU A 354 -11.71 29.34 -14.83
N LEU A 355 -11.36 29.97 -13.71
CA LEU A 355 -12.35 30.51 -12.77
C LEU A 355 -13.28 31.53 -13.44
N ALA A 356 -12.76 32.36 -14.35
CA ALA A 356 -13.54 33.33 -15.12
C ALA A 356 -14.59 32.70 -16.08
N LYS A 357 -14.49 31.41 -16.40
CA LYS A 357 -15.48 30.66 -17.20
C LYS A 357 -16.61 30.10 -16.34
N SER A 358 -16.43 30.04 -15.02
CA SER A 358 -17.40 29.51 -14.07
C SER A 358 -18.49 30.52 -13.71
N ALA A 359 -19.47 30.08 -12.92
CA ALA A 359 -20.41 30.99 -12.25
C ALA A 359 -19.78 31.88 -11.16
N PHE A 360 -18.50 31.67 -10.82
CA PHE A 360 -17.78 32.32 -9.72
C PHE A 360 -16.50 33.07 -10.17
N PRO A 361 -16.57 33.97 -11.17
CA PRO A 361 -15.39 34.59 -11.78
C PRO A 361 -14.56 35.47 -10.82
N ASP A 362 -15.17 35.96 -9.74
CA ASP A 362 -14.52 36.79 -8.72
C ASP A 362 -14.13 35.98 -7.45
N GLY A 363 -14.29 34.65 -7.49
CA GLY A 363 -14.07 33.77 -6.35
C GLY A 363 -15.27 33.67 -5.39
N PHE A 364 -15.06 32.96 -4.28
CA PHE A 364 -16.08 32.62 -3.29
C PHE A 364 -15.46 32.21 -1.95
N GLU A 365 -16.26 32.18 -0.89
CA GLU A 365 -15.88 31.62 0.41
C GLU A 365 -16.18 30.11 0.44
N THR A 366 -15.29 29.32 1.03
CA THR A 366 -15.46 27.86 1.16
C THR A 366 -14.68 27.30 2.36
N THR A 367 -14.94 26.05 2.73
CA THR A 367 -14.27 25.35 3.84
C THR A 367 -13.43 24.18 3.35
N LEU A 368 -12.14 24.16 3.72
CA LEU A 368 -11.29 22.98 3.57
C LEU A 368 -11.34 22.13 4.84
N LEU A 369 -11.93 20.95 4.73
CA LEU A 369 -12.03 20.01 5.85
C LEU A 369 -10.79 19.12 5.96
N ILE A 370 -10.19 19.01 7.14
CA ILE A 370 -9.10 18.06 7.43
C ILE A 370 -9.28 17.38 8.78
N ALA A 371 -8.75 16.16 8.90
CA ALA A 371 -8.60 15.51 10.19
C ALA A 371 -7.48 16.18 11.02
N SER A 372 -7.75 16.43 12.30
CA SER A 372 -6.80 16.93 13.29
C SER A 372 -5.76 15.86 13.66
N GLY A 373 -4.66 16.28 14.27
CA GLY A 373 -3.57 15.38 14.67
C GLY A 373 -2.57 15.05 13.55
N ASN A 374 -2.85 15.39 12.30
CA ASN A 374 -1.92 15.23 11.19
C ASN A 374 -1.26 16.57 10.82
N ALA A 375 -0.05 16.80 11.33
CA ALA A 375 0.70 18.03 11.08
C ALA A 375 1.06 18.26 9.60
N GLN A 376 1.29 17.17 8.84
CA GLN A 376 1.56 17.23 7.41
C GLN A 376 0.34 17.76 6.66
N ARG A 377 -0.86 17.20 6.90
CA ARG A 377 -2.12 17.70 6.31
C ARG A 377 -2.44 19.13 6.72
N ALA A 378 -2.14 19.53 7.96
CA ALA A 378 -2.31 20.91 8.39
C ALA A 378 -1.41 21.89 7.60
N GLN A 379 -0.17 21.48 7.31
CA GLN A 379 0.74 22.26 6.47
C GLN A 379 0.27 22.31 5.00
N ILE A 380 -0.17 21.19 4.43
CA ILE A 380 -0.76 21.14 3.07
C ILE A 380 -1.97 22.08 2.99
N ALA A 381 -2.88 22.03 3.98
CA ALA A 381 -4.07 22.87 4.01
C ALA A 381 -3.74 24.38 4.02
N GLN A 382 -2.68 24.79 4.73
CA GLN A 382 -2.21 26.18 4.73
C GLN A 382 -1.65 26.60 3.37
N ILE A 383 -0.88 25.73 2.71
CA ILE A 383 -0.36 25.99 1.35
C ILE A 383 -1.52 26.11 0.35
N VAL A 384 -2.50 25.20 0.42
CA VAL A 384 -3.71 25.24 -0.41
C VAL A 384 -4.51 26.52 -0.16
N GLN A 385 -4.76 26.89 1.10
CA GLN A 385 -5.44 28.14 1.46
C GLN A 385 -4.72 29.37 0.87
N GLU A 386 -3.40 29.47 1.03
CA GLU A 386 -2.63 30.60 0.49
C GLU A 386 -2.71 30.65 -1.04
N SER A 387 -2.57 29.50 -1.71
CA SER A 387 -2.63 29.41 -3.17
C SER A 387 -4.01 29.78 -3.72
N LEU A 388 -5.08 29.30 -3.10
CA LEU A 388 -6.46 29.61 -3.52
C LEU A 388 -6.83 31.08 -3.28
N GLY A 389 -6.30 31.70 -2.22
CA GLY A 389 -6.43 33.14 -2.01
C GLY A 389 -5.86 33.99 -3.15
N LYS A 390 -4.85 33.52 -3.89
CA LYS A 390 -4.24 34.23 -5.04
C LYS A 390 -5.17 34.29 -6.27
N ILE A 391 -6.20 33.45 -6.30
CA ILE A 391 -7.22 33.42 -7.34
C ILE A 391 -8.60 33.90 -6.85
N GLY A 392 -8.69 34.42 -5.62
CA GLY A 392 -9.91 35.01 -5.07
C GLY A 392 -10.80 34.04 -4.29
N ILE A 393 -10.39 32.80 -4.08
CA ILE A 393 -11.13 31.83 -3.27
C ILE A 393 -10.67 31.96 -1.81
N ASP A 394 -11.58 32.35 -0.92
CA ASP A 394 -11.31 32.51 0.51
C ASP A 394 -11.61 31.20 1.24
N VAL A 395 -10.57 30.52 1.71
CA VAL A 395 -10.66 29.19 2.31
C VAL A 395 -10.58 29.29 3.82
N THR A 396 -11.60 28.80 4.52
CA THR A 396 -11.51 28.52 5.97
C THR A 396 -11.04 27.07 6.18
N ILE A 397 -9.98 26.86 6.95
CA ILE A 397 -9.52 25.52 7.30
C ILE A 397 -10.27 25.06 8.55
N GLU A 398 -10.98 23.93 8.44
CA GLU A 398 -11.67 23.30 9.57
C GLU A 398 -10.98 21.98 9.94
N GLN A 399 -10.50 21.89 11.19
CA GLN A 399 -9.82 20.72 11.74
C GLN A 399 -10.74 19.98 12.71
N LEU A 400 -10.99 18.70 12.46
CA LEU A 400 -11.90 17.87 13.26
C LEU A 400 -11.24 16.62 13.82
N ASP A 401 -11.75 16.10 14.94
CA ASP A 401 -11.42 14.73 15.37
C ASP A 401 -11.76 13.73 14.25
N ILE A 402 -10.96 12.67 14.09
CA ILE A 402 -11.09 11.72 12.97
C ILE A 402 -12.48 11.06 12.88
N ALA A 403 -13.13 10.81 14.01
CA ALA A 403 -14.48 10.23 14.02
C ALA A 403 -15.51 11.22 13.46
N VAL A 404 -15.43 12.49 13.86
CA VAL A 404 -16.33 13.56 13.40
C VAL A 404 -16.04 13.92 11.94
N PHE A 405 -14.77 13.96 11.54
CA PHE A 405 -14.37 14.11 10.14
C PHE A 405 -15.03 13.02 9.28
N ARG A 406 -14.94 11.75 9.72
CA ARG A 406 -15.52 10.62 8.98
C ARG A 406 -17.04 10.71 8.89
N GLU A 407 -17.70 11.04 10.00
CA GLU A 407 -19.16 11.24 10.04
C GLU A 407 -19.62 12.29 9.02
N ARG A 408 -18.97 13.47 8.99
CA ARG A 408 -19.32 14.55 8.05
C ARG A 408 -19.06 14.17 6.60
N PHE A 409 -17.91 13.57 6.30
CA PHE A 409 -17.58 13.16 4.94
C PHE A 409 -18.58 12.10 4.41
N PHE A 410 -18.90 11.08 5.21
CA PHE A 410 -19.88 10.06 4.82
C PHE A 410 -21.29 10.62 4.63
N ALA A 411 -21.62 11.72 5.33
CA ALA A 411 -22.88 12.44 5.20
C ALA A 411 -22.89 13.48 4.05
N TYR A 412 -21.83 13.57 3.25
CA TYR A 412 -21.63 14.63 2.24
C TYR A 412 -21.63 16.05 2.82
N ASP A 413 -21.41 16.20 4.13
CA ASP A 413 -21.37 17.49 4.80
C ASP A 413 -19.96 18.10 4.78
N PHE A 414 -19.45 18.30 3.57
CA PHE A 414 -18.20 19.02 3.31
C PHE A 414 -18.25 19.76 1.97
N ASP A 415 -17.38 20.74 1.81
CA ASP A 415 -17.17 21.49 0.57
C ASP A 415 -16.10 20.79 -0.27
N PHE A 416 -14.87 20.79 0.27
CA PHE A 416 -13.74 20.02 -0.22
C PHE A 416 -12.86 19.61 0.97
N MET A 417 -12.06 18.57 0.81
CA MET A 417 -11.28 17.96 1.90
C MET A 417 -9.91 17.50 1.46
N LEU A 418 -8.97 17.39 2.42
CA LEU A 418 -7.75 16.61 2.24
C LEU A 418 -7.93 15.21 2.83
N ASN A 419 -7.69 14.20 2.01
CA ASN A 419 -7.72 12.81 2.44
C ASN A 419 -6.85 11.95 1.51
N SER A 420 -6.79 10.64 1.76
CA SER A 420 -6.02 9.69 0.94
C SER A 420 -6.89 8.59 0.37
N GLY A 421 -6.62 8.20 -0.87
CA GLY A 421 -7.07 6.93 -1.43
C GLY A 421 -6.00 5.86 -1.31
N GLN A 422 -6.37 4.59 -1.20
CA GLN A 422 -5.44 3.46 -1.17
C GLN A 422 -6.00 2.26 -1.93
N SER A 423 -5.13 1.50 -2.61
CA SER A 423 -5.45 0.15 -3.07
C SER A 423 -4.99 -0.88 -2.05
N ASP A 424 -5.80 -1.91 -1.84
CA ASP A 424 -5.50 -3.07 -0.99
C ASP A 424 -4.98 -4.28 -1.79
N ALA A 425 -5.07 -4.21 -3.12
CA ALA A 425 -4.71 -5.28 -4.04
C ALA A 425 -3.87 -4.76 -5.22
N PRO A 426 -3.05 -5.62 -5.85
CA PRO A 426 -2.18 -5.25 -6.98
C PRO A 426 -2.95 -5.19 -8.31
N ASP A 427 -4.06 -4.46 -8.34
CA ASP A 427 -4.84 -4.24 -9.54
C ASP A 427 -5.46 -2.83 -9.52
N PRO A 428 -5.46 -2.11 -10.66
CA PRO A 428 -6.03 -0.76 -10.74
C PRO A 428 -7.53 -0.71 -10.44
N ASN A 429 -8.26 -1.81 -10.68
CA ASN A 429 -9.70 -1.82 -10.66
C ASN A 429 -10.29 -1.41 -9.32
N GLY A 430 -9.83 -2.00 -8.22
CA GLY A 430 -10.38 -1.71 -6.89
C GLY A 430 -10.26 -0.23 -6.56
N PHE A 431 -9.10 0.35 -6.85
CA PHE A 431 -8.85 1.75 -6.58
C PHE A 431 -9.67 2.70 -7.48
N ILE A 432 -9.70 2.42 -8.78
CA ILE A 432 -10.48 3.20 -9.75
C ILE A 432 -11.98 3.13 -9.44
N THR A 433 -12.50 1.94 -9.14
CA THR A 433 -13.90 1.74 -8.75
C THR A 433 -14.24 2.54 -7.51
N PHE A 434 -13.41 2.46 -6.48
CA PHE A 434 -13.65 3.19 -5.23
C PHE A 434 -13.65 4.71 -5.43
N GLN A 435 -12.81 5.22 -6.33
CA GLN A 435 -12.63 6.65 -6.57
C GLN A 435 -13.58 7.25 -7.62
N ALA A 436 -14.08 6.46 -8.57
CA ALA A 436 -14.75 6.97 -9.76
C ALA A 436 -16.05 6.23 -10.16
N ASP A 437 -16.47 5.20 -9.41
CA ASP A 437 -17.76 4.53 -9.65
C ASP A 437 -18.91 5.24 -8.91
N PRO A 438 -19.82 5.93 -9.62
CA PRO A 438 -20.96 6.59 -8.99
C PRO A 438 -22.05 5.60 -8.54
N ALA A 439 -22.08 4.40 -9.11
CA ALA A 439 -23.01 3.34 -8.70
C ALA A 439 -22.48 2.56 -7.48
N GLY A 440 -21.15 2.49 -7.32
CA GLY A 440 -20.46 1.81 -6.23
C GLY A 440 -20.84 2.30 -4.82
N PHE A 441 -20.43 1.54 -3.81
CA PHE A 441 -20.72 1.84 -2.39
C PHE A 441 -20.20 3.23 -1.97
N SER A 442 -19.00 3.59 -2.44
CA SER A 442 -18.38 4.87 -2.12
C SER A 442 -18.96 6.05 -2.90
N LYS A 443 -19.73 5.84 -3.98
CA LYS A 443 -20.23 6.94 -4.85
C LYS A 443 -19.10 7.87 -5.32
N SER A 444 -18.07 7.27 -5.92
CA SER A 444 -16.84 7.98 -6.32
C SER A 444 -16.15 8.66 -5.13
N TYR A 445 -15.80 7.92 -4.08
CA TYR A 445 -15.17 8.45 -2.85
C TYR A 445 -16.00 9.56 -2.16
N TRP A 446 -17.32 9.46 -2.12
CA TRP A 446 -18.24 10.47 -1.59
C TRP A 446 -18.01 11.86 -2.20
N THR A 447 -17.38 11.93 -3.37
CA THR A 447 -17.32 13.16 -4.18
C THR A 447 -18.60 13.36 -4.96
N HIS A 448 -19.33 12.27 -5.24
CA HIS A 448 -20.46 12.21 -6.16
C HIS A 448 -20.11 12.61 -7.60
N TYR A 449 -18.84 12.50 -7.98
CA TYR A 449 -18.43 12.63 -9.38
C TYR A 449 -19.08 11.53 -10.24
N GLU A 450 -19.57 11.93 -11.41
CA GLU A 450 -20.22 11.05 -12.39
C GLU A 450 -19.65 11.35 -13.78
N ASP A 451 -19.18 10.32 -14.48
CA ASP A 451 -18.83 10.38 -15.90
C ASP A 451 -19.12 9.03 -16.56
N ASP A 452 -19.96 9.06 -17.60
CA ASP A 452 -20.42 7.86 -18.30
C ASP A 452 -19.27 7.14 -19.03
N ARG A 453 -18.28 7.89 -19.55
CA ARG A 453 -17.15 7.31 -20.28
C ARG A 453 -16.16 6.64 -19.33
N VAL A 454 -15.88 7.26 -18.18
CA VAL A 454 -15.11 6.62 -17.11
C VAL A 454 -15.81 5.34 -16.68
N THR A 455 -17.13 5.38 -16.44
CA THR A 455 -17.90 4.19 -16.05
C THR A 455 -17.82 3.08 -17.10
N GLU A 456 -18.00 3.40 -18.38
CA GLU A 456 -17.85 2.45 -19.50
C GLU A 456 -16.45 1.81 -19.52
N LEU A 457 -15.40 2.63 -19.47
CA LEU A 457 -14.00 2.18 -19.49
C LEU A 457 -13.66 1.31 -18.28
N MET A 458 -14.19 1.61 -17.08
CA MET A 458 -13.98 0.76 -15.90
C MET A 458 -14.53 -0.65 -16.14
N HIS A 459 -15.74 -0.78 -16.69
CA HIS A 459 -16.33 -2.07 -17.01
C HIS A 459 -15.56 -2.81 -18.12
N GLU A 460 -15.08 -2.08 -19.12
CA GLU A 460 -14.23 -2.63 -20.19
C GLU A 460 -12.89 -3.15 -19.61
N GLY A 461 -12.23 -2.37 -18.75
CA GLY A 461 -10.95 -2.73 -18.13
C GLY A 461 -11.03 -3.95 -17.19
N ARG A 462 -12.19 -4.17 -16.56
CA ARG A 462 -12.46 -5.36 -15.72
C ARG A 462 -12.56 -6.65 -16.52
N THR A 463 -12.98 -6.58 -17.78
CA THR A 463 -13.20 -7.76 -18.64
C THR A 463 -12.10 -7.95 -19.70
N THR A 464 -11.24 -6.94 -19.88
CA THR A 464 -10.09 -6.99 -20.79
C THR A 464 -8.91 -7.71 -20.12
N PRO A 465 -8.33 -8.74 -20.73
CA PRO A 465 -7.14 -9.41 -20.19
C PRO A 465 -5.96 -8.46 -19.99
N GLU A 466 -5.05 -8.80 -19.08
CA GLU A 466 -3.81 -8.04 -18.89
C GLU A 466 -3.02 -7.88 -20.20
N GLY A 467 -2.54 -6.66 -20.45
CA GLY A 467 -1.77 -6.34 -21.65
C GLY A 467 -2.03 -4.91 -22.15
N GLU A 468 -1.46 -4.61 -23.31
CA GLU A 468 -1.42 -3.24 -23.87
C GLU A 468 -2.81 -2.58 -24.01
N GLU A 469 -3.86 -3.37 -24.31
CA GLU A 469 -5.21 -2.83 -24.46
C GLU A 469 -5.81 -2.40 -23.12
N ARG A 470 -5.64 -3.21 -22.07
CA ARG A 470 -6.07 -2.86 -20.71
C ARG A 470 -5.31 -1.65 -20.19
N THR A 471 -4.00 -1.58 -20.46
CA THR A 471 -3.19 -0.41 -20.11
C THR A 471 -3.70 0.87 -20.77
N LYS A 472 -4.12 0.81 -22.05
CA LYS A 472 -4.72 1.98 -22.73
C LYS A 472 -6.04 2.40 -22.12
N ILE A 473 -6.90 1.45 -21.75
CA ILE A 473 -8.18 1.72 -21.08
C ILE A 473 -7.94 2.48 -19.77
N TYR A 474 -7.05 1.98 -18.89
CA TYR A 474 -6.77 2.64 -17.62
C TYR A 474 -6.00 3.96 -17.78
N ALA A 475 -5.17 4.11 -18.82
CA ALA A 475 -4.55 5.39 -19.15
C ALA A 475 -5.59 6.44 -19.60
N GLU A 476 -6.59 6.04 -20.40
CA GLU A 476 -7.70 6.91 -20.80
C GLU A 476 -8.52 7.35 -19.59
N ILE A 477 -8.86 6.41 -18.68
CA ILE A 477 -9.54 6.74 -17.42
C ILE A 477 -8.76 7.78 -16.63
N GLN A 478 -7.46 7.54 -16.39
CA GLN A 478 -6.63 8.47 -15.61
C GLN A 478 -6.48 9.83 -16.29
N GLN A 479 -6.42 9.89 -17.62
CA GLN A 479 -6.38 11.16 -18.36
C GLN A 479 -7.70 11.93 -18.24
N ILE A 480 -8.86 11.26 -18.36
CA ILE A 480 -10.18 11.91 -18.17
C ILE A 480 -10.27 12.49 -16.76
N LEU A 481 -9.85 11.73 -15.74
CA LEU A 481 -9.87 12.19 -14.34
C LEU A 481 -8.90 13.37 -14.12
N ALA A 482 -7.73 13.36 -14.77
CA ALA A 482 -6.80 14.48 -14.73
C ALA A 482 -7.35 15.75 -15.41
N ASP A 483 -8.15 15.60 -16.47
CA ASP A 483 -8.77 16.70 -17.20
C ASP A 483 -10.00 17.27 -16.47
N GLN A 484 -10.89 16.42 -15.96
CA GLN A 484 -12.15 16.83 -15.32
C GLN A 484 -12.02 17.13 -13.82
N VAL A 485 -10.89 16.75 -13.22
CA VAL A 485 -10.49 17.07 -11.86
C VAL A 485 -11.58 16.79 -10.80
N PRO A 486 -12.08 15.55 -10.64
CA PRO A 486 -12.94 15.21 -9.50
C PRO A 486 -12.18 15.27 -8.16
N TYR A 487 -10.86 15.20 -8.24
CA TYR A 487 -9.90 15.40 -7.17
C TYR A 487 -8.57 15.89 -7.76
N VAL A 488 -7.67 16.36 -6.91
CA VAL A 488 -6.30 16.75 -7.25
C VAL A 488 -5.34 15.78 -6.55
N PRO A 489 -4.75 14.81 -7.25
CA PRO A 489 -3.67 13.99 -6.69
C PRO A 489 -2.48 14.90 -6.34
N LEU A 490 -1.89 14.71 -5.17
CA LEU A 490 -0.73 15.49 -4.71
C LEU A 490 0.56 14.68 -4.80
N PHE A 491 0.60 13.54 -4.11
CA PHE A 491 1.74 12.64 -4.07
C PHE A 491 1.36 11.22 -3.64
N PHE A 492 2.24 10.27 -3.94
CA PHE A 492 2.21 8.90 -3.45
C PHE A 492 3.19 8.76 -2.28
N PRO A 493 2.71 8.69 -1.02
CA PRO A 493 3.61 8.52 0.12
C PRO A 493 4.23 7.11 0.09
N SER A 494 5.50 7.03 0.48
CA SER A 494 6.13 5.75 0.80
C SER A 494 5.51 5.16 2.07
N ASN A 495 5.51 3.84 2.20
CA ASN A 495 5.39 3.18 3.48
C ASN A 495 6.66 3.46 4.28
N LEU A 496 6.53 4.17 5.40
CA LEU A 496 7.63 4.50 6.30
C LEU A 496 7.47 3.74 7.60
N LYS A 497 8.29 2.70 7.79
CA LYS A 497 8.37 1.91 9.02
C LYS A 497 9.80 1.94 9.53
N ALA A 498 10.01 1.59 10.79
CA ALA A 498 11.37 1.45 11.28
C ALA A 498 11.51 0.29 12.25
N THR A 499 12.72 -0.25 12.32
CA THR A 499 13.09 -1.31 13.26
C THR A 499 14.29 -0.87 14.08
N THR A 500 14.58 -1.58 15.17
CA THR A 500 15.93 -1.58 15.74
C THR A 500 16.88 -2.29 14.78
N SER A 501 18.18 -2.05 14.92
CA SER A 501 19.21 -2.72 14.11
C SER A 501 19.27 -4.24 14.30
N ASP A 502 18.64 -4.76 15.37
CA ASP A 502 18.61 -6.19 15.69
C ASP A 502 17.50 -6.93 14.92
N VAL A 503 16.56 -6.23 14.28
CA VAL A 503 15.51 -6.88 13.48
C VAL A 503 16.01 -7.12 12.07
N HIS A 504 15.84 -8.34 11.59
CA HIS A 504 16.20 -8.75 10.24
C HIS A 504 15.01 -9.44 9.56
N GLY A 505 15.01 -9.53 8.23
CA GLY A 505 13.91 -10.17 7.48
C GLY A 505 12.57 -9.42 7.60
N PHE A 506 12.62 -8.10 7.80
CA PHE A 506 11.45 -7.23 7.91
C PHE A 506 11.00 -6.79 6.51
N THR A 507 9.96 -7.44 5.98
CA THR A 507 9.46 -7.19 4.61
C THR A 507 8.15 -6.42 4.67
N VAL A 508 8.12 -5.23 4.08
CA VAL A 508 6.93 -4.38 3.97
C VAL A 508 6.32 -4.53 2.58
N LEU A 509 5.05 -4.92 2.53
CA LEU A 509 4.27 -5.01 1.29
C LEU A 509 3.80 -3.62 0.83
N PRO A 510 3.48 -3.43 -0.47
CA PRO A 510 3.02 -2.14 -0.99
C PRO A 510 1.74 -1.59 -0.34
N ASN A 511 0.84 -2.46 0.13
CA ASN A 511 -0.35 -2.05 0.90
C ASN A 511 -0.04 -1.61 2.35
N GLY A 512 1.22 -1.72 2.78
CA GLY A 512 1.70 -1.33 4.10
C GLY A 512 1.71 -2.45 5.14
N SER A 513 1.23 -3.66 4.84
CA SER A 513 1.36 -4.81 5.74
C SER A 513 2.81 -5.27 5.86
N VAL A 514 3.14 -5.91 6.97
CA VAL A 514 4.47 -6.52 7.20
C VAL A 514 4.35 -8.04 7.19
N LEU A 515 5.22 -8.70 6.45
CA LEU A 515 5.38 -10.15 6.50
C LEU A 515 6.38 -10.54 7.59
N PHE A 516 5.89 -11.13 8.68
CA PHE A 516 6.70 -11.47 9.85
C PHE A 516 7.22 -12.92 9.85
N GLN A 517 6.80 -13.77 8.90
CA GLN A 517 7.24 -15.18 8.86
C GLN A 517 8.74 -15.33 8.60
N ASP A 518 9.36 -14.35 7.93
CA ASP A 518 10.79 -14.28 7.65
C ASP A 518 11.55 -13.39 8.63
N THR A 519 10.85 -12.71 9.53
CA THR A 519 11.47 -11.80 10.49
C THR A 519 12.13 -12.57 11.61
N TRP A 520 13.31 -12.13 12.03
CA TRP A 520 14.07 -12.74 13.13
C TRP A 520 14.89 -11.68 13.88
N LEU A 521 15.27 -12.00 15.13
CA LEU A 521 16.05 -11.10 15.99
C LEU A 521 17.51 -11.53 16.06
N GLY A 522 18.42 -10.58 15.85
CA GLY A 522 19.85 -10.71 16.07
C GLY A 522 20.15 -11.30 17.45
N SER A 523 21.24 -12.06 17.57
CA SER A 523 21.69 -12.68 18.84
C SER A 523 22.20 -11.66 19.89
N GLY A 524 21.80 -10.39 19.76
CA GLY A 524 22.29 -9.23 20.49
C GLY A 524 21.23 -8.42 21.25
N GLY A 525 20.03 -8.93 21.57
CA GLY A 525 18.98 -8.14 22.26
C GLY A 525 18.25 -8.88 23.40
N THR A 526 18.74 -8.71 24.62
CA THR A 526 18.18 -8.98 25.98
C THR A 526 17.23 -10.17 26.26
N ALA A 527 17.72 -11.04 27.16
CA ALA A 527 16.92 -11.89 28.06
C ALA A 527 16.25 -11.11 29.20
#